data_AF-A0A7W1EZ52-F1
#
_entry.id   AF-A0A7W1EZ52-F1
#
_cell.length_a   1.000
_cell.length_b   1.000
_cell.length_c   1.000
_cell.angle_alpha   90.00
_cell.angle_beta   90.00
_cell.angle_gamma   90.00
#
_symmetry.space_group_name_H-M   'P 1'
#
loop_
_entity.id
_entity.type
_entity.pdbx_description
1 polymer ?
#
loop_
_entity_poly.entity_id
_entity_poly.type
_entity_poly.pdbx_seq_one_letter_code
_entity_poly.pdbx_strand_id
1 'polypeptide(L)'
;MSGALGLEVVQTFSEEEFLASASPKINFSEKKPDNYFTIKPHSILFDVGVKDYPLEVSNHQQFSKIFFKTSNPEIPFDLFGAAFWLLSRYEEYLPFKTDEHNRFNYRSSLAYQYDFIQTPLINLWLQELQRLLQNKFPELKFKINKYNFVSTIDIDNAFKYKHKGFVRAMAGYLKDVLTNDRDSIKDRFKVISGNKKDPFDCYDFLIDANKKNRVEAIYFFLLGDYGPNDKNQSATNLLFQSLIKSMADYSKVGIHPSYGSTNKVKQLKVEVRRLANIIHTPVTISRQHYSILRFPQTYNNLLQAGIEKDYSMGYTNVNGFRASYCFPYQWYNIENEMLTPLTINPFCISENTLMYYCEKENKPAGELALPVINEVKKYKGQLISIFHNDTFDEKMKGFYLEFLDLVR
;
A
#
# COMPACT_ATOMS: atom_id res chain seq x y z
N MET A 1 -15.08 3.21 7.60
CA MET A 1 -16.26 2.82 6.78
C MET A 1 -17.20 3.99 6.52
N SER A 2 -17.67 4.72 7.55
CA SER A 2 -18.51 5.91 7.41
C SER A 2 -17.98 6.95 6.41
N GLY A 3 -16.68 7.28 6.45
CA GLY A 3 -16.05 8.19 5.50
C GLY A 3 -16.08 7.74 4.03
N ALA A 4 -16.14 6.43 3.77
CA ALA A 4 -16.29 5.89 2.41
C ALA A 4 -17.73 6.02 1.90
N LEU A 5 -18.70 5.91 2.81
CA LEU A 5 -20.12 6.13 2.56
C LEU A 5 -20.49 7.63 2.56
N GLY A 6 -19.63 8.49 3.10
CA GLY A 6 -19.90 9.93 3.27
C GLY A 6 -20.92 10.24 4.36
N LEU A 7 -21.00 9.39 5.38
CA LEU A 7 -21.96 9.53 6.47
C LEU A 7 -21.26 10.05 7.72
N GLU A 8 -21.90 10.98 8.41
CA GLU A 8 -21.57 11.30 9.79
C GLU A 8 -22.28 10.29 10.70
N VAL A 9 -21.54 9.76 11.67
CA VAL A 9 -22.03 8.70 12.56
C VAL A 9 -21.84 9.14 14.00
N VAL A 10 -22.89 8.98 14.80
CA VAL A 10 -22.87 9.14 16.25
C VAL A 10 -23.10 7.78 16.87
N GLN A 11 -22.30 7.44 17.88
CA GLN A 11 -22.44 6.20 18.65
C GLN A 11 -23.10 6.52 19.99
N THR A 12 -23.99 5.66 20.44
CA THR A 12 -24.56 5.70 21.79
C THR A 12 -24.61 4.30 22.38
N PHE A 13 -24.40 4.22 23.69
CA PHE A 13 -24.59 3.01 24.48
C PHE A 13 -25.89 3.06 25.31
N SER A 14 -26.64 4.16 25.22
CA SER A 14 -27.92 4.34 25.89
C SER A 14 -29.06 3.87 24.99
N GLU A 15 -29.83 2.92 25.48
CA GLU A 15 -31.03 2.44 24.80
C GLU A 15 -32.08 3.56 24.68
N GLU A 16 -32.19 4.43 25.69
CA GLU A 16 -33.09 5.59 25.67
C GLU A 16 -32.74 6.58 24.56
N GLU A 17 -31.45 6.95 24.43
CA GLU A 17 -30.99 7.85 23.36
C GLU A 17 -31.17 7.22 21.97
N PHE A 18 -30.88 5.92 21.85
CA PHE A 18 -31.09 5.17 20.62
C PHE A 18 -32.57 5.17 20.20
N LEU A 19 -33.49 4.93 21.14
CA LEU A 19 -34.93 4.92 20.85
C LEU A 19 -35.46 6.33 20.54
N ALA A 20 -35.01 7.36 21.27
CA ALA A 20 -35.45 8.74 21.11
C ALA A 20 -34.98 9.41 19.81
N SER A 21 -33.86 8.97 19.23
CA SER A 21 -33.33 9.56 17.99
C SER A 21 -34.24 9.30 16.78
N ALA A 22 -34.51 10.35 15.99
CA ALA A 22 -35.27 10.24 14.73
C ALA A 22 -34.39 9.92 13.52
N SER A 23 -33.07 9.91 13.67
CA SER A 23 -32.13 9.64 12.57
C SER A 23 -32.18 8.17 12.13
N PRO A 24 -31.72 7.86 10.89
CA PRO A 24 -31.41 6.49 10.49
C PRO A 24 -30.47 5.82 11.50
N LYS A 25 -30.83 4.60 11.93
CA LYS A 25 -30.18 3.91 13.05
C LYS A 25 -29.81 2.49 12.68
N ILE A 26 -28.62 2.07 13.12
CA ILE A 26 -28.18 0.67 13.08
C ILE A 26 -28.08 0.20 14.53
N ASN A 27 -28.80 -0.86 14.88
CA ASN A 27 -28.58 -1.56 16.14
C ASN A 27 -27.35 -2.48 15.99
N PHE A 28 -26.30 -2.20 16.76
CA PHE A 28 -25.09 -3.02 16.84
C PHE A 28 -24.92 -3.56 18.26
N SER A 29 -25.77 -4.53 18.62
CA SER A 29 -25.77 -5.16 19.94
C SER A 29 -26.35 -6.58 19.88
N GLU A 30 -26.21 -7.34 20.98
CA GLU A 30 -26.82 -8.67 21.13
C GLU A 30 -28.36 -8.60 21.30
N LYS A 31 -28.87 -7.44 21.75
CA LYS A 31 -30.31 -7.22 21.87
C LYS A 31 -30.91 -7.16 20.47
N LYS A 32 -32.00 -7.89 20.26
CA LYS A 32 -32.76 -7.89 19.00
C LYS A 32 -34.08 -7.13 19.20
N PRO A 33 -34.07 -5.79 19.25
CA PRO A 33 -35.33 -5.07 19.21
C PRO A 33 -35.97 -5.31 17.86
N ASP A 34 -37.21 -5.80 17.86
CA ASP A 34 -37.98 -5.98 16.63
C ASP A 34 -38.08 -4.63 15.89
N ASN A 35 -37.99 -4.66 14.56
CA ASN A 35 -38.10 -3.55 13.60
C ASN A 35 -36.83 -2.73 13.26
N TYR A 36 -35.70 -2.87 13.95
CA TYR A 36 -34.50 -2.09 13.64
C TYR A 36 -33.56 -2.78 12.65
N PHE A 37 -32.90 -1.98 11.79
CA PHE A 37 -31.78 -2.48 10.99
C PHE A 37 -30.66 -2.90 11.95
N THR A 38 -30.36 -4.19 11.99
CA THR A 38 -29.47 -4.76 13.00
C THR A 38 -28.26 -5.39 12.33
N ILE A 39 -27.08 -5.21 12.92
CA ILE A 39 -25.89 -6.02 12.65
C ILE A 39 -25.51 -6.61 14.00
N LYS A 40 -25.43 -7.94 14.09
CA LYS A 40 -25.06 -8.58 15.35
C LYS A 40 -23.54 -8.53 15.50
N PRO A 41 -23.01 -8.08 16.64
CA PRO A 41 -21.58 -7.97 16.81
C PRO A 41 -20.95 -9.34 17.14
N HIS A 42 -19.67 -9.47 16.84
CA HIS A 42 -18.77 -10.45 17.42
C HIS A 42 -17.94 -9.76 18.52
N SER A 43 -17.34 -10.53 19.43
CA SER A 43 -16.63 -9.95 20.58
C SER A 43 -15.37 -9.14 20.22
N ILE A 44 -14.87 -9.27 18.98
CA ILE A 44 -13.61 -8.66 18.52
C ILE A 44 -13.56 -7.14 18.65
N LEU A 45 -14.69 -6.44 18.53
CA LEU A 45 -14.74 -4.98 18.69
C LEU A 45 -14.90 -4.53 20.15
N PHE A 46 -15.09 -5.46 21.08
CA PHE A 46 -15.28 -5.19 22.51
C PHE A 46 -14.14 -5.72 23.37
N ASP A 47 -13.37 -6.67 22.85
CA ASP A 47 -12.20 -7.22 23.51
C ASP A 47 -11.02 -6.24 23.43
N VAL A 48 -10.22 -6.20 24.50
CA VAL A 48 -9.00 -5.39 24.57
C VAL A 48 -7.79 -6.25 24.22
N GLY A 49 -6.93 -5.73 23.34
CA GLY A 49 -5.69 -6.35 22.93
C GLY A 49 -5.87 -7.49 21.94
N VAL A 50 -4.78 -8.22 21.71
CA VAL A 50 -4.75 -9.29 20.71
C VAL A 50 -5.18 -10.61 21.35
N LYS A 51 -6.33 -11.12 20.92
CA LYS A 51 -6.85 -12.47 21.19
C LYS A 51 -6.88 -13.31 19.92
N ASP A 52 -6.69 -14.61 20.07
CA ASP A 52 -6.88 -15.57 18.99
C ASP A 52 -8.37 -15.94 18.88
N TYR A 53 -8.94 -15.76 17.69
CA TYR A 53 -10.35 -16.08 17.42
C TYR A 53 -10.41 -17.22 16.40
N PRO A 54 -11.21 -18.27 16.66
CA PRO A 54 -11.43 -19.31 15.67
C PRO A 54 -12.20 -18.71 14.48
N LEU A 55 -11.54 -18.69 13.32
CA LEU A 55 -12.12 -18.15 12.10
C LEU A 55 -12.58 -19.27 11.16
N GLU A 56 -13.84 -19.17 10.75
CA GLU A 56 -14.40 -19.99 9.69
C GLU A 56 -14.92 -19.07 8.58
N VAL A 57 -14.19 -19.00 7.47
CA VAL A 57 -14.63 -18.25 6.29
C VAL A 57 -15.55 -19.13 5.46
N SER A 58 -16.73 -18.60 5.11
CA SER A 58 -17.74 -19.27 4.31
C SER A 58 -18.06 -18.47 3.05
N ASN A 59 -18.44 -19.14 1.96
CA ASN A 59 -18.95 -18.49 0.76
C ASN A 59 -20.34 -17.91 1.02
N HIS A 60 -20.64 -16.74 0.46
CA HIS A 60 -21.95 -16.12 0.51
C HIS A 60 -22.33 -15.52 -0.85
N GLN A 61 -23.60 -15.67 -1.26
CA GLN A 61 -24.07 -15.23 -2.58
C GLN A 61 -23.89 -13.73 -2.82
N GLN A 62 -24.19 -12.90 -1.82
CA GLN A 62 -24.13 -11.43 -1.93
C GLN A 62 -22.82 -10.84 -1.43
N PHE A 63 -22.17 -11.48 -0.46
CA PHE A 63 -21.02 -10.92 0.26
C PHE A 63 -19.70 -11.58 -0.16
N SER A 64 -19.74 -12.51 -1.12
CA SER A 64 -18.64 -13.36 -1.60
C SER A 64 -18.06 -14.28 -0.53
N LYS A 65 -17.39 -13.71 0.48
CA LYS A 65 -16.79 -14.41 1.61
C LYS A 65 -17.22 -13.71 2.90
N ILE A 66 -17.58 -14.47 3.93
CA ILE A 66 -17.97 -13.96 5.25
C ILE A 66 -17.32 -14.78 6.36
N PHE A 67 -17.06 -14.16 7.50
CA PHE A 67 -16.58 -14.78 8.75
C PHE A 67 -17.10 -13.96 9.93
N PHE A 68 -16.98 -14.48 11.15
CA PHE A 68 -17.76 -14.00 12.31
C PHE A 68 -19.27 -14.10 12.05
N LYS A 69 -19.71 -15.27 11.58
CA LYS A 69 -21.11 -15.55 11.20
C LYS A 69 -22.06 -15.30 12.37
N THR A 70 -23.24 -14.78 12.07
CA THR A 70 -24.31 -14.53 13.04
C THR A 70 -25.64 -15.08 12.52
N SER A 71 -26.64 -15.16 13.40
CA SER A 71 -27.99 -15.62 13.05
C SER A 71 -28.86 -14.57 12.34
N ASN A 72 -28.29 -13.44 11.90
CA ASN A 72 -29.03 -12.37 11.25
C ASN A 72 -29.20 -12.64 9.74
N PRO A 73 -30.42 -12.72 9.20
CA PRO A 73 -30.62 -13.06 7.79
C PRO A 73 -30.24 -11.94 6.81
N GLU A 74 -30.33 -10.67 7.19
CA GLU A 74 -30.00 -9.55 6.27
C GLU A 74 -28.48 -9.36 6.12
N ILE A 75 -27.75 -9.43 7.24
CA ILE A 75 -26.28 -9.39 7.28
C ILE A 75 -25.82 -10.56 8.16
N PRO A 76 -25.44 -11.71 7.58
CA PRO A 76 -25.22 -12.98 8.30
C PRO A 76 -23.88 -13.08 9.01
N PHE A 77 -23.25 -11.95 9.33
CA PHE A 77 -21.96 -11.89 9.98
C PHE A 77 -21.75 -10.53 10.65
N ASP A 78 -20.79 -10.44 11.58
CA ASP A 78 -20.34 -9.15 12.09
C ASP A 78 -19.51 -8.44 11.01
N LEU A 79 -20.19 -7.64 10.18
CA LEU A 79 -19.56 -6.89 9.10
C LEU A 79 -18.52 -5.89 9.60
N PHE A 80 -18.73 -5.27 10.76
CA PHE A 80 -17.79 -4.29 11.30
C PHE A 80 -16.57 -4.99 11.92
N GLY A 81 -16.77 -6.06 12.68
CA GLY A 81 -15.70 -6.89 13.23
C GLY A 81 -14.86 -7.55 12.13
N ALA A 82 -15.49 -8.05 11.07
CA ALA A 82 -14.80 -8.63 9.93
C ALA A 82 -14.00 -7.58 9.14
N ALA A 83 -14.56 -6.38 8.93
CA ALA A 83 -13.83 -5.28 8.29
C ALA A 83 -12.66 -4.81 9.17
N PHE A 84 -12.84 -4.76 10.49
CA PHE A 84 -11.78 -4.44 11.44
C PHE A 84 -10.63 -5.44 11.36
N TRP A 85 -10.92 -6.75 11.33
CA TRP A 85 -9.91 -7.80 11.18
C TRP A 85 -9.01 -7.56 9.96
N LEU A 86 -9.62 -7.25 8.80
CA LEU A 86 -8.90 -7.06 7.54
C LEU A 86 -8.16 -5.71 7.47
N LEU A 87 -8.77 -4.61 7.92
CA LEU A 87 -8.15 -3.26 7.86
C LEU A 87 -7.00 -3.11 8.86
N SER A 88 -7.18 -3.62 10.08
CA SER A 88 -6.14 -3.57 11.12
C SER A 88 -4.99 -4.55 10.85
N ARG A 89 -5.17 -5.48 9.89
CA ARG A 89 -4.29 -6.62 9.63
C ARG A 89 -4.13 -7.47 10.89
N TYR A 90 -5.23 -7.75 11.57
CA TYR A 90 -5.27 -8.46 12.85
C TYR A 90 -4.51 -9.79 12.80
N GLU A 91 -4.61 -10.53 11.70
CA GLU A 91 -3.87 -11.79 11.47
C GLU A 91 -2.33 -11.66 11.56
N GLU A 92 -1.79 -10.45 11.41
CA GLU A 92 -0.36 -10.15 11.52
C GLU A 92 0.07 -9.78 12.95
N TYR A 93 -0.86 -9.76 13.92
CA TYR A 93 -0.55 -9.66 15.35
C TYR A 93 -0.52 -11.05 16.02
N LEU A 94 -1.07 -12.07 15.35
CA LEU A 94 -1.04 -13.46 15.80
C LEU A 94 0.25 -14.16 15.35
N PRO A 95 0.61 -15.33 15.89
CA PRO A 95 1.73 -16.11 15.37
C PRO A 95 1.53 -16.46 13.89
N PHE A 96 2.47 -16.04 13.02
CA PHE A 96 2.39 -16.28 11.58
C PHE A 96 3.71 -16.79 11.00
N LYS A 97 3.64 -17.37 9.80
CA LYS A 97 4.83 -17.75 9.04
C LYS A 97 5.41 -16.54 8.33
N THR A 98 6.71 -16.34 8.49
CA THR A 98 7.43 -15.29 7.79
C THR A 98 7.94 -15.74 6.43
N ASP A 99 8.19 -14.77 5.55
CA ASP A 99 9.04 -14.96 4.38
C ASP A 99 10.54 -14.72 4.69
N GLU A 100 11.38 -14.73 3.65
CA GLU A 100 12.84 -14.53 3.72
C GLU A 100 13.27 -13.15 4.27
N HIS A 101 12.38 -12.15 4.22
CA HIS A 101 12.61 -10.81 4.76
C HIS A 101 12.00 -10.64 6.16
N ASN A 102 11.52 -11.73 6.78
CA ASN A 102 10.79 -11.73 8.04
C ASN A 102 9.49 -10.89 7.98
N ARG A 103 8.85 -10.83 6.82
CA ARG A 103 7.53 -10.21 6.63
C ARG A 103 6.44 -11.26 6.76
N PHE A 104 5.20 -10.84 6.99
CA PHE A 104 4.05 -11.74 6.92
C PHE A 104 3.97 -12.40 5.53
N ASN A 105 3.97 -13.74 5.50
CA ASN A 105 3.84 -14.46 4.23
C ASN A 105 2.38 -14.38 3.74
N TYR A 106 2.17 -13.84 2.54
CA TYR A 106 0.83 -13.68 1.98
C TYR A 106 0.02 -14.98 1.93
N ARG A 107 0.68 -16.16 1.81
CA ARG A 107 0.01 -17.46 1.81
C ARG A 107 -0.66 -17.81 3.14
N SER A 108 -0.23 -17.17 4.22
CA SER A 108 -0.87 -17.27 5.53
C SER A 108 -2.11 -16.39 5.64
N SER A 109 -2.36 -15.45 4.72
CA SER A 109 -3.55 -14.59 4.80
C SER A 109 -4.84 -15.37 4.56
N LEU A 110 -5.92 -14.95 5.21
CA LEU A 110 -7.27 -15.39 4.83
C LEU A 110 -7.55 -15.14 3.34
N ALA A 111 -7.07 -14.01 2.82
CA ALA A 111 -7.26 -13.62 1.43
C ALA A 111 -6.69 -14.66 0.45
N TYR A 112 -5.52 -15.21 0.76
CA TYR A 112 -4.95 -16.31 -0.03
C TYR A 112 -5.70 -17.62 0.19
N GLN A 113 -5.91 -18.01 1.45
CA GLN A 113 -6.47 -19.31 1.82
C GLN A 113 -7.89 -19.52 1.29
N TYR A 114 -8.66 -18.44 1.16
CA TYR A 114 -10.06 -18.48 0.72
C TYR A 114 -10.30 -17.78 -0.62
N ASP A 115 -9.23 -17.54 -1.38
CA ASP A 115 -9.26 -17.07 -2.77
C ASP A 115 -10.02 -15.74 -2.97
N PHE A 116 -9.61 -14.71 -2.24
CA PHE A 116 -10.14 -13.36 -2.39
C PHE A 116 -9.06 -12.27 -2.44
N ILE A 117 -7.79 -12.62 -2.71
CA ILE A 117 -6.70 -11.64 -2.86
C ILE A 117 -7.03 -10.54 -3.87
N GLN A 118 -7.63 -10.89 -5.01
CA GLN A 118 -7.94 -9.95 -6.08
C GLN A 118 -9.26 -9.19 -5.85
N THR A 119 -9.95 -9.44 -4.74
CA THR A 119 -11.21 -8.78 -4.40
C THR A 119 -10.98 -7.82 -3.24
N PRO A 120 -11.28 -6.52 -3.36
CA PRO A 120 -11.29 -5.60 -2.23
C PRO A 120 -12.57 -5.88 -1.42
N LEU A 121 -12.57 -6.99 -0.68
CA LEU A 121 -13.75 -7.60 -0.06
C LEU A 121 -14.56 -6.62 0.82
N ILE A 122 -13.89 -5.69 1.51
CA ILE A 122 -14.56 -4.68 2.33
C ILE A 122 -15.32 -3.67 1.47
N ASN A 123 -14.81 -3.32 0.28
CA ASN A 123 -15.51 -2.45 -0.66
C ASN A 123 -16.79 -3.12 -1.20
N LEU A 124 -16.73 -4.43 -1.46
CA LEU A 124 -17.91 -5.22 -1.80
C LEU A 124 -18.94 -5.18 -0.66
N TRP A 125 -18.51 -5.45 0.58
CA TRP A 125 -19.39 -5.37 1.75
C TRP A 125 -19.99 -3.97 1.96
N LEU A 126 -19.22 -2.90 1.71
CA LEU A 126 -19.71 -1.53 1.79
C LEU A 126 -20.79 -1.24 0.74
N GLN A 127 -20.63 -1.75 -0.48
CA GLN A 127 -21.63 -1.59 -1.53
C GLN A 127 -22.95 -2.27 -1.15
N GLU A 128 -22.89 -3.49 -0.61
CA GLU A 128 -24.09 -4.18 -0.12
C GLU A 128 -24.71 -3.51 1.10
N LEU A 129 -23.88 -3.05 2.05
CA LEU A 129 -24.36 -2.27 3.20
C LEU A 129 -25.05 -0.99 2.74
N GLN A 130 -24.47 -0.25 1.79
CA GLN A 130 -25.09 0.94 1.20
C GLN A 130 -26.45 0.61 0.58
N ARG A 131 -26.56 -0.47 -0.20
CA ARG A 131 -27.82 -0.91 -0.81
C ARG A 131 -28.88 -1.22 0.24
N LEU A 132 -28.51 -1.98 1.27
CA LEU A 132 -29.41 -2.34 2.36
C LEU A 132 -29.88 -1.11 3.17
N LEU A 133 -28.96 -0.19 3.48
CA LEU A 133 -29.28 1.05 4.17
C LEU A 133 -30.16 1.98 3.33
N GLN A 134 -29.91 2.11 2.02
CA GLN A 134 -30.77 2.90 1.13
C GLN A 134 -32.20 2.33 1.06
N ASN A 135 -32.33 1.01 1.05
CA ASN A 135 -33.64 0.36 1.04
C ASN A 135 -34.42 0.61 2.34
N LYS A 136 -33.74 0.57 3.49
CA LYS A 136 -34.35 0.81 4.81
C LYS A 136 -34.59 2.31 5.07
N PHE A 137 -33.70 3.16 4.58
CA PHE A 137 -33.68 4.60 4.81
C PHE A 137 -33.53 5.36 3.47
N PRO A 138 -34.62 5.52 2.69
CA PRO A 138 -34.55 6.08 1.33
C PRO A 138 -34.02 7.52 1.25
N GLU A 139 -34.14 8.29 2.32
CA GLU A 139 -33.67 9.69 2.40
C GLU A 139 -32.17 9.79 2.71
N LEU A 140 -31.49 8.69 3.03
CA LEU A 140 -30.06 8.68 3.33
C LEU A 140 -29.26 8.98 2.06
N LYS A 141 -28.37 9.97 2.12
CA LYS A 141 -27.53 10.39 1.01
C LYS A 141 -26.11 9.88 1.20
N PHE A 142 -25.59 9.22 0.16
CA PHE A 142 -24.24 8.66 0.16
C PHE A 142 -23.29 9.51 -0.69
N LYS A 143 -22.02 9.54 -0.29
CA LYS A 143 -20.95 10.15 -1.07
C LYS A 143 -20.73 9.38 -2.36
N ILE A 144 -20.64 10.13 -3.46
CA ILE A 144 -20.19 9.60 -4.74
C ILE A 144 -18.66 9.67 -4.77
N ASN A 145 -18.01 8.52 -4.61
CA ASN A 145 -16.56 8.41 -4.77
C ASN A 145 -16.18 8.55 -6.25
N LYS A 146 -14.95 8.99 -6.50
CA LYS A 146 -14.36 9.08 -7.83
C LYS A 146 -13.11 8.22 -7.86
N TYR A 147 -13.02 7.38 -8.89
CA TYR A 147 -11.82 6.63 -9.18
C TYR A 147 -10.64 7.59 -9.33
N ASN A 148 -9.49 7.22 -8.78
CA ASN A 148 -8.23 7.90 -9.05
C ASN A 148 -7.09 6.89 -9.11
N PHE A 149 -6.02 7.30 -9.77
CA PHE A 149 -4.79 6.54 -9.90
C PHE A 149 -3.60 7.37 -9.42
N VAL A 150 -2.74 6.74 -8.62
CA VAL A 150 -1.46 7.29 -8.17
C VAL A 150 -0.35 6.33 -8.60
N SER A 151 0.54 6.80 -9.48
CA SER A 151 1.75 6.07 -9.82
C SER A 151 2.80 6.34 -8.76
N THR A 152 3.43 5.29 -8.25
CA THR A 152 4.49 5.46 -7.26
C THR A 152 5.76 4.76 -7.73
N ILE A 153 6.89 5.43 -7.53
CA ILE A 153 8.18 5.00 -8.03
C ILE A 153 9.17 4.93 -6.87
N ASP A 154 9.74 3.76 -6.65
CA ASP A 154 10.75 3.52 -5.64
C ASP A 154 12.14 3.72 -6.25
N ILE A 155 12.95 4.56 -5.60
CA ILE A 155 14.31 4.92 -6.02
C ILE A 155 15.31 4.31 -5.04
N ASP A 156 15.59 3.03 -5.24
CA ASP A 156 16.55 2.26 -4.42
C ASP A 156 17.98 2.62 -4.77
N ASN A 157 18.23 2.78 -6.07
CA ASN A 157 19.52 3.13 -6.62
C ASN A 157 19.32 4.08 -7.80
N ALA A 158 19.59 5.36 -7.58
CA ALA A 158 19.31 6.41 -8.54
C ALA A 158 20.09 6.28 -9.86
N PHE A 159 21.26 5.64 -9.83
CA PHE A 159 22.13 5.46 -10.99
C PHE A 159 22.77 4.07 -10.98
N LYS A 160 22.88 3.41 -12.13
CA LYS A 160 23.54 2.10 -12.24
C LYS A 160 25.04 2.24 -12.07
N TYR A 161 25.65 3.21 -12.75
CA TYR A 161 27.09 3.42 -12.78
C TYR A 161 27.52 4.81 -12.29
N LYS A 162 26.81 5.87 -12.70
CA LYS A 162 27.20 7.23 -12.35
C LYS A 162 27.06 7.49 -10.85
N HIS A 163 27.85 8.44 -10.35
CA HIS A 163 27.72 9.01 -9.00
C HIS A 163 27.83 7.99 -7.84
N LYS A 164 28.33 6.78 -8.12
CA LYS A 164 28.80 5.84 -7.09
C LYS A 164 30.21 6.26 -6.70
N GLY A 165 30.46 6.42 -5.40
CA GLY A 165 31.78 6.83 -4.89
C GLY A 165 32.91 5.95 -5.45
N PHE A 166 34.11 6.52 -5.61
CA PHE A 166 35.24 5.94 -6.35
C PHE A 166 35.51 4.46 -6.03
N VAL A 167 35.52 4.10 -4.75
CA VAL A 167 35.74 2.72 -4.28
C VAL A 167 34.68 1.74 -4.82
N ARG A 168 33.40 2.15 -4.88
CA ARG A 168 32.30 1.32 -5.41
C ARG A 168 32.36 1.18 -6.92
N ALA A 169 32.74 2.24 -7.62
CA ALA A 169 32.95 2.19 -9.06
C ALA A 169 34.06 1.18 -9.41
N MET A 170 35.16 1.20 -8.66
CA MET A 170 36.29 0.28 -8.82
C MET A 170 35.93 -1.16 -8.44
N ALA A 171 35.24 -1.38 -7.32
CA ALA A 171 34.78 -2.72 -6.92
C ALA A 171 33.78 -3.32 -7.92
N GLY A 172 32.88 -2.50 -8.46
CA GLY A 172 31.96 -2.93 -9.53
C GLY A 172 32.71 -3.34 -10.79
N TYR A 173 33.68 -2.55 -11.23
CA TYR A 173 34.53 -2.87 -12.37
C TYR A 173 35.35 -4.17 -12.16
N LEU A 174 35.99 -4.32 -10.99
CA LEU A 174 36.74 -5.53 -10.65
C LEU A 174 35.84 -6.78 -10.62
N LYS A 175 34.63 -6.67 -10.08
CA LYS A 175 33.63 -7.76 -10.13
C LYS A 175 33.31 -8.12 -11.57
N ASP A 176 32.98 -7.15 -12.41
CA ASP A 176 32.58 -7.39 -13.81
C ASP A 176 33.73 -8.07 -14.60
N VAL A 177 34.99 -7.69 -14.32
CA VAL A 177 36.19 -8.31 -14.88
C VAL A 177 36.37 -9.75 -14.38
N LEU A 178 36.22 -9.98 -13.07
CA LEU A 178 36.34 -11.32 -12.47
C LEU A 178 35.22 -12.28 -12.94
N THR A 179 34.03 -11.76 -13.25
CA THR A 179 32.91 -12.55 -13.81
C THR A 179 32.92 -12.61 -15.34
N ASN A 180 33.92 -12.00 -16.00
CA ASN A 180 34.04 -11.90 -17.46
C ASN A 180 32.76 -11.36 -18.15
N ASP A 181 32.05 -10.44 -17.48
CA ASP A 181 30.85 -9.78 -18.02
C ASP A 181 31.28 -8.59 -18.91
N ARG A 182 31.70 -8.95 -20.13
CA ARG A 182 32.22 -7.99 -21.12
C ARG A 182 31.18 -6.95 -21.53
N ASP A 183 29.90 -7.28 -21.45
CA ASP A 183 28.81 -6.38 -21.83
C ASP A 183 28.59 -5.31 -20.77
N SER A 184 28.57 -5.67 -19.48
CA SER A 184 28.51 -4.71 -18.38
C SER A 184 29.73 -3.77 -18.35
N ILE A 185 30.93 -4.27 -18.67
CA ILE A 185 32.14 -3.43 -18.76
C ILE A 185 32.03 -2.39 -19.88
N LYS A 186 31.63 -2.82 -21.08
CA LYS A 186 31.45 -1.91 -22.23
C LYS A 186 30.36 -0.87 -21.96
N ASP A 187 29.24 -1.30 -21.37
CA ASP A 187 28.13 -0.44 -21.01
C ASP A 187 28.54 0.62 -19.98
N ARG A 188 29.22 0.19 -18.90
CA ARG A 188 29.81 1.08 -17.89
C ARG A 188 30.75 2.11 -18.51
N PHE A 189 31.66 1.70 -19.40
CA PHE A 189 32.58 2.62 -20.06
C PHE A 189 31.84 3.69 -20.88
N LYS A 190 30.88 3.28 -21.72
CA LYS A 190 30.07 4.21 -22.53
C LYS A 190 29.30 5.21 -21.67
N VAL A 191 28.76 4.78 -20.53
CA VAL A 191 28.01 5.66 -19.62
C VAL A 191 28.92 6.65 -18.90
N ILE A 192 30.08 6.20 -18.41
CA ILE A 192 31.05 7.06 -17.72
C ILE A 192 31.68 8.05 -18.70
N SER A 193 31.98 7.63 -19.93
CA SER A 193 32.54 8.49 -20.97
C SER A 193 31.52 9.47 -21.58
N GLY A 194 30.27 9.45 -21.14
CA GLY A 194 29.20 10.32 -21.65
C GLY A 194 28.59 9.91 -22.99
N ASN A 195 29.03 8.78 -23.57
CA ASN A 195 28.54 8.28 -24.86
C ASN A 195 27.18 7.56 -24.75
N LYS A 196 26.67 7.35 -23.53
CA LYS A 196 25.36 6.75 -23.25
C LYS A 196 24.77 7.33 -21.96
N LYS A 197 23.43 7.49 -21.91
CA LYS A 197 22.71 7.83 -20.68
C LYS A 197 22.80 6.66 -19.68
N ASP A 198 22.82 6.96 -18.38
CA ASP A 198 22.83 5.90 -17.36
C ASP A 198 21.51 5.10 -17.44
N PRO A 199 21.52 3.76 -17.41
CA PRO A 199 20.30 2.97 -17.55
C PRO A 199 19.22 3.25 -16.52
N PHE A 200 19.58 3.73 -15.33
CA PHE A 200 18.62 4.04 -14.25
C PHE A 200 18.18 5.51 -14.26
N ASP A 201 18.72 6.31 -15.17
CA ASP A 201 18.38 7.72 -15.37
C ASP A 201 17.17 7.84 -16.33
N CYS A 202 16.00 7.49 -15.78
CA CYS A 202 14.71 7.48 -16.48
C CYS A 202 13.78 8.64 -16.07
N TYR A 203 14.29 9.59 -15.28
CA TYR A 203 13.49 10.63 -14.60
C TYR A 203 12.73 11.56 -15.56
N ASP A 204 13.40 12.05 -16.62
CA ASP A 204 12.76 12.91 -17.63
C ASP A 204 11.56 12.21 -18.29
N PHE A 205 11.74 10.92 -18.63
CA PHE A 205 10.69 10.11 -19.22
C PHE A 205 9.51 9.97 -18.26
N LEU A 206 9.78 9.66 -16.98
CA LEU A 206 8.72 9.50 -15.97
C LEU A 206 7.95 10.79 -15.73
N ILE A 207 8.65 11.93 -15.62
CA ILE A 207 8.01 13.25 -15.47
C ILE A 207 7.13 13.54 -16.68
N ASP A 208 7.65 13.38 -17.89
CA ASP A 208 6.91 13.66 -19.13
C ASP A 208 5.70 12.74 -19.30
N ALA A 209 5.87 11.44 -19.04
CA ALA A 209 4.80 10.45 -19.15
C ALA A 209 3.67 10.80 -18.17
N ASN A 210 3.97 11.02 -16.89
CA ASN A 210 2.95 11.35 -15.89
C ASN A 210 2.27 12.69 -16.18
N LYS A 211 3.03 13.73 -16.55
CA LYS A 211 2.48 15.04 -16.89
C LYS A 211 1.55 14.99 -18.10
N LYS A 212 1.95 14.32 -19.19
CA LYS A 212 1.12 14.14 -20.39
C LYS A 212 -0.17 13.37 -20.07
N ASN A 213 -0.09 12.41 -19.16
CA ASN A 213 -1.22 11.57 -18.77
C ASN A 213 -2.06 12.15 -17.62
N ARG A 214 -1.68 13.30 -17.04
CA ARG A 214 -2.32 13.92 -15.86
C ARG A 214 -2.43 12.96 -14.67
N VAL A 215 -1.38 12.15 -14.48
CA VAL A 215 -1.30 11.17 -13.39
C VAL A 215 -0.49 11.76 -12.25
N GLU A 216 -0.98 11.59 -11.04
CA GLU A 216 -0.22 11.91 -9.84
C GLU A 216 0.90 10.89 -9.66
N ALA A 217 2.14 11.39 -9.53
CA ALA A 217 3.33 10.57 -9.28
C ALA A 217 3.95 10.88 -7.92
N ILE A 218 4.36 9.84 -7.19
CA ILE A 218 5.11 9.95 -5.93
C ILE A 218 6.42 9.17 -6.06
N TYR A 219 7.54 9.81 -5.72
CA TYR A 219 8.87 9.20 -5.77
C TYR A 219 9.41 8.97 -4.36
N PHE A 220 9.69 7.73 -3.99
CA PHE A 220 10.24 7.38 -2.68
C PHE A 220 11.75 7.16 -2.78
N PHE A 221 12.53 7.96 -2.05
CA PHE A 221 14.00 7.91 -2.10
C PHE A 221 14.61 7.14 -0.94
N LEU A 222 15.45 6.15 -1.24
CA LEU A 222 16.22 5.41 -0.25
C LEU A 222 17.44 6.24 0.21
N LEU A 223 17.39 6.73 1.46
CA LEU A 223 18.44 7.57 2.07
C LEU A 223 19.09 6.92 3.30
N GLY A 224 19.01 5.60 3.38
CA GLY A 224 19.66 4.79 4.40
C GLY A 224 21.18 4.83 4.35
N ASP A 225 21.79 4.25 5.38
CA ASP A 225 23.22 3.95 5.37
C ASP A 225 23.48 2.70 4.53
N TYR A 226 24.58 2.72 3.78
CA TYR A 226 24.92 1.63 2.87
C TYR A 226 25.09 0.31 3.65
N GLY A 227 24.44 -0.74 3.18
CA GLY A 227 24.43 -2.05 3.84
C GLY A 227 24.28 -3.21 2.85
N PRO A 228 24.15 -4.45 3.33
CA PRO A 228 23.91 -5.62 2.49
C PRO A 228 22.66 -5.50 1.61
N ASN A 229 21.56 -4.98 2.17
CA ASN A 229 20.28 -4.82 1.48
C ASN A 229 20.02 -3.39 0.97
N ASP A 230 20.76 -2.39 1.47
CA ASP A 230 20.59 -0.99 1.09
C ASP A 230 21.80 -0.53 0.25
N LYS A 231 21.61 -0.41 -1.06
CA LYS A 231 22.68 -0.11 -2.04
C LYS A 231 22.66 1.29 -2.61
N ASN A 232 21.87 2.17 -2.00
CA ASN A 232 21.62 3.54 -2.43
C ASN A 232 22.86 4.43 -2.57
N GLN A 233 22.68 5.56 -3.27
CA GLN A 233 23.63 6.65 -3.30
C GLN A 233 23.74 7.29 -1.91
N SER A 234 24.94 7.78 -1.59
CA SER A 234 25.13 8.52 -0.33
C SER A 234 24.25 9.77 -0.34
N ALA A 235 23.53 10.01 0.76
CA ALA A 235 22.75 11.24 0.94
C ALA A 235 23.59 12.52 0.89
N THR A 236 24.92 12.42 1.06
CA THR A 236 25.86 13.56 0.95
C THR A 236 26.32 13.85 -0.48
N ASN A 237 25.95 13.02 -1.46
CA ASN A 237 26.33 13.24 -2.85
C ASN A 237 25.51 14.40 -3.45
N LEU A 238 26.18 15.50 -3.78
CA LEU A 238 25.53 16.73 -4.29
C LEU A 238 24.73 16.51 -5.59
N LEU A 239 25.17 15.61 -6.48
CA LEU A 239 24.45 15.33 -7.72
C LEU A 239 23.19 14.51 -7.45
N PHE A 240 23.22 13.61 -6.47
CA PHE A 240 22.02 12.92 -6.01
C PHE A 240 21.05 13.87 -5.30
N GLN A 241 21.55 14.77 -4.45
CA GLN A 241 20.72 15.83 -3.85
C GLN A 241 20.08 16.72 -4.91
N SER A 242 20.84 17.09 -5.96
CA SER A 242 20.32 17.89 -7.07
C SER A 242 19.21 17.17 -7.82
N LEU A 243 19.35 15.86 -8.05
CA LEU A 243 18.29 15.02 -8.62
C LEU A 243 17.05 15.04 -7.73
N ILE A 244 17.19 14.76 -6.44
CA ILE A 244 16.07 14.75 -5.49
C ILE A 244 15.33 16.10 -5.48
N LYS A 245 16.07 17.21 -5.44
CA LYS A 245 15.52 18.57 -5.52
C LYS A 245 14.73 18.77 -6.82
N SER A 246 15.35 18.42 -7.96
CA SER A 246 14.67 18.51 -9.25
C SER A 246 13.39 17.67 -9.30
N MET A 247 13.39 16.47 -8.74
CA MET A 247 12.19 15.64 -8.69
C MET A 247 11.11 16.24 -7.80
N ALA A 248 11.51 16.87 -6.68
CA ALA A 248 10.61 17.56 -5.76
C ALA A 248 9.95 18.81 -6.38
N ASP A 249 10.59 19.44 -7.38
CA ASP A 249 10.00 20.57 -8.11
C ASP A 249 8.83 20.15 -9.02
N TYR A 250 8.83 18.90 -9.50
CA TYR A 250 7.82 18.39 -10.45
C TYR A 250 6.81 17.43 -9.83
N SER A 251 7.12 16.80 -8.70
CA SER A 251 6.31 15.71 -8.15
C SER A 251 6.47 15.58 -6.64
N LYS A 252 5.57 14.82 -6.01
CA LYS A 252 5.67 14.52 -4.58
C LYS A 252 6.85 13.58 -4.34
N VAL A 253 7.61 13.87 -3.30
CA VAL A 253 8.74 13.05 -2.86
C VAL A 253 8.54 12.57 -1.43
N GLY A 254 8.85 11.30 -1.19
CA GLY A 254 8.71 10.63 0.09
C GLY A 254 9.99 9.94 0.51
N ILE A 255 10.07 9.55 1.79
CA ILE A 255 11.17 8.72 2.26
C ILE A 255 10.90 7.26 1.89
N HIS A 256 11.95 6.55 1.48
CA HIS A 256 11.94 5.08 1.37
C HIS A 256 12.78 4.51 2.53
N PRO A 257 12.20 4.27 3.73
CA PRO A 257 13.02 3.86 4.87
C PRO A 257 13.76 2.56 4.60
N SER A 258 15.04 2.57 4.95
CA SER A 258 15.97 1.50 4.61
C SER A 258 15.69 0.20 5.34
N TYR A 259 16.19 -0.91 4.79
CA TYR A 259 16.18 -2.20 5.48
C TYR A 259 16.89 -2.09 6.82
N GLY A 260 18.02 -1.36 6.88
CA GLY A 260 18.78 -1.09 8.10
C GLY A 260 18.02 -0.28 9.16
N SER A 261 17.00 0.48 8.77
CA SER A 261 16.12 1.23 9.68
C SER A 261 15.00 0.39 10.29
N THR A 262 14.81 -0.86 9.82
CA THR A 262 13.80 -1.78 10.35
C THR A 262 13.98 -1.92 11.88
N ASN A 263 12.94 -1.60 12.63
CA ASN A 263 12.91 -1.54 14.11
C ASN A 263 13.83 -0.50 14.78
N LYS A 264 14.44 0.42 14.03
CA LYS A 264 15.36 1.43 14.56
C LYS A 264 14.83 2.84 14.31
N VAL A 265 13.92 3.30 15.16
CA VAL A 265 13.31 4.64 15.04
C VAL A 265 14.32 5.78 14.96
N LYS A 266 15.47 5.68 15.65
CA LYS A 266 16.54 6.69 15.57
C LYS A 266 17.12 6.78 14.16
N GLN A 267 17.33 5.64 13.51
CA GLN A 267 17.83 5.58 12.13
C GLN A 267 16.79 6.13 11.16
N LEU A 268 15.52 5.72 11.30
CA LEU A 268 14.41 6.26 10.51
C LEU A 268 14.35 7.80 10.60
N LYS A 269 14.47 8.36 11.82
CA LYS A 269 14.50 9.82 12.02
C LYS A 269 15.68 10.49 11.32
N VAL A 270 16.84 9.84 11.24
CA VAL A 270 17.99 10.35 10.48
C VAL A 270 17.67 10.36 8.99
N GLU A 271 17.10 9.29 8.46
CA GLU A 271 16.74 9.17 7.03
C GLU A 271 15.68 10.20 6.61
N VAL A 272 14.63 10.37 7.42
CA VAL A 272 13.60 11.41 7.22
C VAL A 272 14.22 12.81 7.22
N ARG A 273 15.10 13.12 8.19
CA ARG A 273 15.81 14.41 8.27
C ARG A 273 16.74 14.64 7.08
N ARG A 274 17.41 13.60 6.58
CA ARG A 274 18.26 13.71 5.39
C ARG A 274 17.43 14.20 4.21
N LEU A 275 16.28 13.56 3.95
CA LEU A 275 15.42 14.00 2.85
C LEU A 275 14.90 15.42 3.09
N ALA A 276 14.37 15.71 4.29
CA ALA A 276 13.85 17.04 4.63
C ALA A 276 14.90 18.15 4.45
N ASN A 277 16.16 17.89 4.81
CA ASN A 277 17.26 18.84 4.62
C ASN A 277 17.63 19.03 3.15
N ILE A 278 17.49 18.00 2.31
CA ILE A 278 17.76 18.08 0.87
C ILE A 278 16.68 18.91 0.17
N ILE A 279 15.41 18.70 0.49
CA ILE A 279 14.29 19.37 -0.20
C ILE A 279 13.80 20.65 0.50
N HIS A 280 14.34 20.96 1.69
CA HIS A 280 13.97 22.11 2.52
C HIS A 280 12.48 22.17 2.90
N THR A 281 11.81 21.01 2.99
CA THR A 281 10.41 20.89 3.40
C THR A 281 10.22 19.67 4.33
N PRO A 282 9.20 19.67 5.20
CA PRO A 282 8.87 18.49 6.00
C PRO A 282 8.54 17.27 5.16
N VAL A 283 9.03 16.11 5.57
CA VAL A 283 8.75 14.83 4.91
C VAL A 283 7.71 14.09 5.73
N THR A 284 6.52 13.93 5.15
CA THR A 284 5.35 13.36 5.85
C THR A 284 4.83 12.07 5.21
N ILE A 285 5.45 11.58 4.14
CA ILE A 285 5.02 10.37 3.44
C ILE A 285 6.15 9.35 3.33
N SER A 286 5.82 8.07 3.47
CA SER A 286 6.79 6.97 3.40
C SER A 286 6.32 5.77 2.59
N ARG A 287 7.29 4.98 2.13
CA ARG A 287 7.12 3.58 1.76
C ARG A 287 8.30 2.78 2.25
N GLN A 288 8.10 1.69 2.97
CA GLN A 288 9.16 0.82 3.47
C GLN A 288 9.88 0.11 2.33
N HIS A 289 11.22 0.09 2.36
CA HIS A 289 12.02 -0.75 1.49
C HIS A 289 11.65 -2.23 1.72
N TYR A 290 11.48 -2.99 0.63
CA TYR A 290 10.91 -4.33 0.64
C TYR A 290 9.50 -4.42 1.26
N SER A 291 8.77 -3.31 1.44
CA SER A 291 7.45 -3.28 2.09
C SER A 291 7.41 -4.01 3.46
N ILE A 292 8.50 -3.91 4.24
CA ILE A 292 8.61 -4.59 5.54
C ILE A 292 7.72 -3.89 6.57
N LEU A 293 6.58 -4.51 6.84
CA LEU A 293 5.65 -4.11 7.89
C LEU A 293 5.72 -5.10 9.05
N ARG A 294 6.00 -4.59 10.25
CA ARG A 294 5.96 -5.33 11.51
C ARG A 294 5.05 -4.59 12.46
N PHE A 295 3.89 -5.18 12.74
CA PHE A 295 2.91 -4.51 13.58
C PHE A 295 3.19 -4.74 15.07
N PRO A 296 2.95 -3.72 15.92
CA PRO A 296 2.65 -2.33 15.55
C PRO A 296 3.92 -1.46 15.35
N GLN A 297 5.11 -2.04 15.55
CA GLN A 297 6.38 -1.33 15.63
C GLN A 297 6.67 -0.40 14.43
N THR A 298 6.44 -0.86 13.19
CA THR A 298 6.71 -0.06 11.99
C THR A 298 5.89 1.22 11.99
N TYR A 299 4.59 1.13 12.23
CA TYR A 299 3.68 2.30 12.18
C TYR A 299 3.86 3.23 13.38
N ASN A 300 4.16 2.68 14.55
CA ASN A 300 4.59 3.51 15.70
C ASN A 300 5.88 4.29 15.38
N ASN A 301 6.85 3.67 14.70
CA ASN A 301 8.08 4.35 14.31
C ASN A 301 7.84 5.46 13.28
N LEU A 302 6.97 5.20 12.30
CA LEU A 302 6.57 6.20 11.30
C LEU A 302 5.94 7.43 11.97
N LEU A 303 4.96 7.23 12.85
CA LEU A 303 4.34 8.31 13.63
C LEU A 303 5.38 9.11 14.43
N GLN A 304 6.27 8.42 15.14
CA GLN A 304 7.35 9.07 15.90
C GLN A 304 8.33 9.86 15.02
N ALA A 305 8.47 9.50 13.75
CA ALA A 305 9.31 10.18 12.78
C ALA A 305 8.58 11.34 12.05
N GLY A 306 7.32 11.61 12.37
CA GLY A 306 6.52 12.66 11.75
C GLY A 306 5.89 12.26 10.42
N ILE A 307 5.81 10.97 10.12
CA ILE A 307 5.13 10.47 8.93
C ILE A 307 3.62 10.40 9.18
N GLU A 308 2.87 10.96 8.24
CA GLU A 308 1.42 11.06 8.24
C GLU A 308 0.77 10.06 7.28
N LYS A 309 1.47 9.67 6.20
CA LYS A 309 0.94 8.75 5.18
C LYS A 309 1.94 7.65 4.84
N ASP A 310 1.51 6.41 4.92
CA ASP A 310 2.30 5.25 4.51
C ASP A 310 1.71 4.60 3.25
N TYR A 311 2.59 4.18 2.35
CA TYR A 311 2.28 3.55 1.06
C TYR A 311 2.85 2.13 0.94
N SER A 312 3.06 1.45 2.08
CA SER A 312 3.70 0.13 2.15
C SER A 312 2.73 -1.03 2.26
N MET A 313 1.44 -0.75 2.49
CA MET A 313 0.43 -1.78 2.69
C MET A 313 0.06 -2.44 1.36
N GLY A 314 0.75 -3.53 1.03
CA GLY A 314 0.45 -4.36 -0.13
C GLY A 314 1.21 -5.68 -0.06
N TYR A 315 0.91 -6.56 -1.00
CA TYR A 315 1.66 -7.82 -1.18
C TYR A 315 2.79 -7.59 -2.18
N THR A 316 3.98 -8.11 -1.89
CA THR A 316 5.16 -7.95 -2.77
C THR A 316 5.33 -9.08 -3.79
N ASN A 317 4.56 -10.17 -3.65
CA ASN A 317 4.73 -11.39 -4.43
C ASN A 317 3.44 -11.81 -5.16
N VAL A 318 2.36 -11.04 -5.01
CA VAL A 318 1.08 -11.25 -5.68
C VAL A 318 0.37 -9.91 -5.80
N ASN A 319 -0.28 -9.64 -6.93
CA ASN A 319 -1.07 -8.42 -7.11
C ASN A 319 -2.48 -8.65 -6.57
N GLY A 320 -2.96 -7.69 -5.77
CA GLY A 320 -4.24 -7.76 -5.08
C GLY A 320 -4.26 -6.92 -3.79
N PHE A 321 -5.29 -7.10 -2.98
CA PHE A 321 -5.64 -6.22 -1.87
C PHE A 321 -5.24 -6.82 -0.52
N ARG A 322 -4.07 -6.44 -0.01
CA ARG A 322 -3.61 -6.89 1.32
C ARG A 322 -4.56 -6.48 2.45
N ALA A 323 -5.04 -5.25 2.44
CA ALA A 323 -6.05 -4.79 3.39
C ALA A 323 -7.49 -5.15 2.99
N SER A 324 -7.67 -5.92 1.89
CA SER A 324 -8.99 -6.19 1.27
C SER A 324 -9.82 -4.92 1.04
N TYR A 325 -9.14 -3.80 0.78
CA TYR A 325 -9.72 -2.47 0.71
C TYR A 325 -8.95 -1.60 -0.30
N CYS A 326 -9.65 -0.72 -1.02
CA CYS A 326 -9.07 0.14 -2.06
C CYS A 326 -9.30 1.65 -1.84
N PHE A 327 -9.54 2.08 -0.60
CA PHE A 327 -9.48 3.50 -0.22
C PHE A 327 -8.40 3.72 0.85
N PRO A 328 -7.87 4.96 0.97
CA PRO A 328 -7.09 5.34 2.14
C PRO A 328 -7.90 5.18 3.43
N TYR A 329 -7.23 4.76 4.50
CA TYR A 329 -7.85 4.61 5.82
C TYR A 329 -6.85 4.89 6.93
N GLN A 330 -7.35 5.28 8.11
CA GLN A 330 -6.51 5.52 9.27
C GLN A 330 -6.14 4.20 9.95
N TRP A 331 -4.90 4.09 10.39
CA TRP A 331 -4.43 2.93 11.13
C TRP A 331 -5.00 2.94 12.56
N TYR A 332 -5.60 1.81 12.95
CA TYR A 332 -5.99 1.53 14.32
C TYR A 332 -4.87 0.73 15.00
N ASN A 333 -4.29 1.28 16.06
CA ASN A 333 -3.26 0.62 16.84
C ASN A 333 -3.92 -0.25 17.91
N ILE A 334 -3.92 -1.57 17.68
CA ILE A 334 -4.56 -2.55 18.58
C ILE A 334 -3.90 -2.56 19.96
N GLU A 335 -2.56 -2.50 20.05
CA GLU A 335 -1.87 -2.51 21.35
C GLU A 335 -2.29 -1.35 22.27
N ASN A 336 -2.62 -0.20 21.68
CA ASN A 336 -3.03 1.00 22.42
C ASN A 336 -4.54 1.26 22.37
N GLU A 337 -5.33 0.39 21.72
CA GLU A 337 -6.77 0.55 21.49
C GLU A 337 -7.17 1.96 21.00
N MET A 338 -6.47 2.46 19.98
CA MET A 338 -6.70 3.81 19.49
C MET A 338 -6.59 3.96 17.99
N LEU A 339 -7.46 4.79 17.42
CA LEU A 339 -7.32 5.29 16.07
C LEU A 339 -6.20 6.33 16.02
N THR A 340 -5.27 6.17 15.08
CA THR A 340 -4.10 7.04 14.92
C THR A 340 -4.27 7.99 13.74
N PRO A 341 -3.51 9.10 13.67
CA PRO A 341 -3.54 9.99 12.51
C PRO A 341 -2.83 9.41 11.27
N LEU A 342 -2.10 8.28 11.38
CA LEU A 342 -1.39 7.67 10.27
C LEU A 342 -2.39 7.13 9.23
N THR A 343 -2.33 7.68 8.03
CA THR A 343 -3.16 7.22 6.90
C THR A 343 -2.42 6.17 6.08
N ILE A 344 -3.04 5.01 5.93
CA ILE A 344 -2.54 3.91 5.11
C ILE A 344 -3.13 4.04 3.71
N ASN A 345 -2.25 4.03 2.70
CA ASN A 345 -2.59 4.11 1.29
C ASN A 345 -2.15 2.79 0.65
N PRO A 346 -3.03 1.77 0.63
CA PRO A 346 -2.64 0.44 0.19
C PRO A 346 -2.36 0.41 -1.32
N PHE A 347 -1.28 -0.27 -1.70
CA PHE A 347 -1.00 -0.59 -3.09
C PHE A 347 -1.49 -2.00 -3.41
N CYS A 348 -1.84 -2.23 -4.68
CA CYS A 348 -2.34 -3.54 -5.12
C CYS A 348 -1.66 -4.07 -6.38
N ILE A 349 -0.79 -3.28 -7.01
CA ILE A 349 -0.03 -3.69 -8.18
C ILE A 349 1.44 -3.32 -8.00
N SER A 350 2.35 -4.27 -8.22
CA SER A 350 3.76 -4.01 -8.47
C SER A 350 4.15 -4.58 -9.83
N GLU A 351 4.94 -3.81 -10.56
CA GLU A 351 5.55 -4.23 -11.82
C GLU A 351 6.41 -5.48 -11.66
N ASN A 352 7.18 -5.63 -10.59
CA ASN A 352 8.04 -6.81 -10.37
C ASN A 352 7.20 -8.09 -10.32
N THR A 353 6.05 -8.02 -9.64
CA THR A 353 5.10 -9.13 -9.62
C THR A 353 4.47 -9.34 -10.99
N LEU A 354 4.04 -8.28 -11.69
CA LEU A 354 3.48 -8.42 -13.05
C LEU A 354 4.48 -9.07 -14.01
N MET A 355 5.74 -8.65 -14.01
CA MET A 355 6.76 -9.16 -14.91
C MET A 355 7.08 -10.63 -14.61
N TYR A 356 7.20 -10.99 -13.33
CA TYR A 356 7.38 -12.39 -12.93
C TYR A 356 6.25 -13.29 -13.48
N TYR A 357 4.99 -12.87 -13.34
CA TYR A 357 3.86 -13.65 -13.85
C TYR A 357 3.71 -13.57 -15.37
N CYS A 358 4.12 -12.46 -16.00
CA CYS A 358 4.17 -12.32 -17.46
C CYS A 358 5.06 -13.41 -18.07
N GLU A 359 6.24 -13.64 -17.50
CA GLU A 359 7.16 -14.69 -17.92
C GLU A 359 6.64 -16.09 -17.58
N LYS A 360 6.16 -16.27 -16.35
CA LYS A 360 5.69 -17.57 -15.86
C LYS A 360 4.45 -18.09 -16.60
N GLU A 361 3.51 -17.22 -16.92
CA GLU A 361 2.24 -17.58 -17.56
C GLU A 361 2.24 -17.32 -19.08
N ASN A 362 3.30 -16.72 -19.62
CA ASN A 362 3.39 -16.29 -21.01
C ASN A 362 2.18 -15.41 -21.43
N LYS A 363 1.82 -14.44 -20.58
CA LYS A 363 0.72 -13.49 -20.78
C LYS A 363 1.22 -12.06 -20.73
N PRO A 364 0.65 -11.13 -21.52
CA PRO A 364 0.98 -9.70 -21.41
C PRO A 364 0.74 -9.16 -20.00
N ALA A 365 1.64 -8.30 -19.51
CA ALA A 365 1.53 -7.70 -18.18
C ALA A 365 0.24 -6.86 -18.03
N GLY A 366 -0.24 -6.22 -19.11
CA GLY A 366 -1.51 -5.49 -19.12
C GLY A 366 -2.72 -6.38 -18.83
N GLU A 367 -2.76 -7.60 -19.39
CA GLU A 367 -3.82 -8.58 -19.12
C GLU A 367 -3.81 -9.05 -17.66
N LEU A 368 -2.63 -9.21 -17.07
CA LEU A 368 -2.47 -9.60 -15.66
C LEU A 368 -2.86 -8.47 -14.70
N ALA A 369 -2.69 -7.21 -15.10
CA ALA A 369 -3.06 -6.04 -14.30
C ALA A 369 -4.57 -5.75 -14.33
N LEU A 370 -5.23 -6.04 -15.46
CA LEU A 370 -6.60 -5.61 -15.74
C LEU A 370 -7.64 -6.06 -14.70
N PRO A 371 -7.63 -7.30 -14.16
CA PRO A 371 -8.59 -7.72 -13.13
C PRO A 371 -8.54 -6.83 -11.88
N VAL A 372 -7.34 -6.52 -11.39
CA VAL A 372 -7.16 -5.67 -10.21
C VAL A 372 -7.58 -4.23 -10.51
N ILE A 373 -7.20 -3.69 -11.68
CA ILE A 373 -7.62 -2.34 -12.12
C ILE A 373 -9.14 -2.24 -12.16
N ASN A 374 -9.82 -3.24 -12.74
CA ASN A 374 -11.27 -3.26 -12.89
C ASN A 374 -11.99 -3.30 -11.55
N GLU A 375 -11.50 -4.06 -10.57
CA GLU A 375 -12.08 -4.05 -9.22
C GLU A 375 -11.93 -2.67 -8.56
N VAL A 376 -10.79 -1.98 -8.70
CA VAL A 376 -10.66 -0.61 -8.17
C VAL A 376 -11.61 0.36 -8.88
N LYS A 377 -11.71 0.30 -10.22
CA LYS A 377 -12.65 1.13 -11.00
C LYS A 377 -14.11 0.86 -10.60
N LYS A 378 -14.49 -0.41 -10.41
CA LYS A 378 -15.83 -0.84 -9.98
C LYS A 378 -16.28 -0.16 -8.69
N TYR A 379 -15.41 -0.09 -7.68
CA TYR A 379 -15.73 0.59 -6.41
C TYR A 379 -15.32 2.06 -6.36
N LYS A 380 -14.86 2.62 -7.49
CA LYS A 380 -14.38 4.02 -7.59
C LYS A 380 -13.30 4.34 -6.54
N GLY A 381 -12.42 3.37 -6.32
CA GLY A 381 -11.32 3.43 -5.35
C GLY A 381 -10.11 4.21 -5.84
N GLN A 382 -9.06 4.20 -5.01
CA GLN A 382 -7.74 4.71 -5.36
C GLN A 382 -6.85 3.52 -5.76
N LEU A 383 -6.42 3.52 -7.02
CA LEU A 383 -5.44 2.57 -7.52
C LEU A 383 -4.04 3.11 -7.21
N ILE A 384 -3.21 2.32 -6.55
CA ILE A 384 -1.80 2.64 -6.31
C ILE A 384 -0.96 1.49 -6.84
N SER A 385 -0.02 1.82 -7.74
CA SER A 385 0.93 0.88 -8.30
C SER A 385 2.37 1.28 -7.99
N ILE A 386 3.24 0.29 -7.84
CA ILE A 386 4.67 0.45 -7.59
C ILE A 386 5.44 0.13 -8.86
N PHE A 387 6.40 1.01 -9.17
CA PHE A 387 7.46 0.80 -10.16
C PHE A 387 8.82 1.12 -9.52
N HIS A 388 9.91 0.57 -10.05
CA HIS A 388 11.28 0.87 -9.61
C HIS A 388 12.07 1.45 -10.77
N ASN A 389 12.83 2.52 -10.52
CA ASN A 389 13.56 3.24 -11.58
C ASN A 389 14.58 2.37 -12.32
N ASP A 390 15.13 1.37 -11.64
CA ASP A 390 16.14 0.47 -12.16
C ASP A 390 15.60 -0.60 -13.11
N THR A 391 14.28 -0.67 -13.28
CA THR A 391 13.60 -1.54 -14.26
C THR A 391 13.26 -0.83 -15.57
N PHE A 392 13.42 0.49 -15.68
CA PHE A 392 12.98 1.31 -16.84
C PHE A 392 13.89 1.23 -18.09
N ASP A 393 14.07 0.03 -18.62
CA ASP A 393 14.55 -0.15 -19.99
C ASP A 393 13.49 0.26 -21.04
N GLU A 394 13.81 0.17 -22.33
CA GLU A 394 12.87 0.56 -23.40
C GLU A 394 11.58 -0.27 -23.41
N LYS A 395 11.63 -1.55 -23.01
CA LYS A 395 10.45 -2.41 -22.93
C LYS A 395 9.55 -1.96 -21.78
N MET A 396 10.14 -1.68 -20.61
CA MET A 396 9.42 -1.21 -19.44
C MET A 396 8.83 0.18 -19.66
N LYS A 397 9.53 1.08 -20.37
CA LYS A 397 8.95 2.38 -20.78
C LYS A 397 7.70 2.19 -21.65
N GLY A 398 7.76 1.27 -22.62
CA GLY A 398 6.60 0.92 -23.46
C GLY A 398 5.43 0.39 -22.62
N PHE A 399 5.70 -0.57 -21.73
CA PHE A 399 4.69 -1.10 -20.81
C PHE A 399 4.14 -0.02 -19.87
N TYR A 400 4.97 0.89 -19.37
CA TYR A 400 4.51 1.96 -18.49
C TYR A 400 3.49 2.85 -19.19
N LEU A 401 3.74 3.24 -20.46
CA LEU A 401 2.77 4.01 -21.24
C LEU A 401 1.47 3.24 -21.49
N GLU A 402 1.56 1.95 -21.85
CA GLU A 402 0.39 1.07 -21.97
C GLU A 402 -0.39 1.01 -20.64
N PHE A 403 0.30 0.84 -19.52
CA PHE A 403 -0.30 0.80 -18.20
C PHE A 403 -1.02 2.11 -17.85
N LEU A 404 -0.41 3.26 -18.15
CA LEU A 404 -1.04 4.57 -17.97
C LEU A 404 -2.33 4.71 -18.80
N ASP A 405 -2.40 4.09 -19.98
CA ASP A 405 -3.63 4.04 -20.78
C ASP A 405 -4.69 3.09 -20.22
N LEU A 406 -4.28 1.94 -19.66
CA LEU A 406 -5.20 0.97 -19.05
C LEU A 406 -5.88 1.51 -17.78
N VAL A 407 -5.18 2.33 -17.00
CA VAL A 407 -5.68 2.87 -15.73
C VAL A 407 -6.50 4.14 -15.87
N ARG A 408 -6.46 4.84 -17.01
CA ARG A 408 -7.39 5.94 -17.32
C ARG A 408 -8.84 5.46 -17.30
#